data_AF-A0A4Q5QD97-F1
#
_entry.id   AF-A0A4Q5QD97-F1
#
_cell.length_a   1.000
_cell.length_b   1.000
_cell.length_c   1.000
_cell.angle_alpha   90.00
_cell.angle_beta   90.00
_cell.angle_gamma   90.00
#
_symmetry.space_group_name_H-M   'P 1'
#
loop_
_entity.id
_entity.type
_entity.pdbx_description
1 polymer ?
#
loop_
_entity_poly.entity_id
_entity_poly.type
_entity_poly.pdbx_seq_one_letter_code
_entity_poly.pdbx_strand_id
1 'polypeptide(L)'
;SGALAGVTDIDLTVELITHRFTPGSKNVLQGWYPGSDLPMTETERSRKLTKFGSVKYVFPRDLMQSMRTYLTEEIRSGLPQARILYWT
;
A
#
# COMPACT_ATOMS: atom_id res chain seq x y z
N SER A 1 -14.89 -14.96 10.75
CA SER A 1 -14.29 -13.81 11.47
C SER A 1 -14.21 -14.08 12.97
N GLY A 2 -13.31 -14.97 13.41
CA GLY A 2 -13.17 -15.34 14.84
C GLY A 2 -12.18 -14.49 15.64
N ALA A 3 -11.29 -13.75 14.99
CA ALA A 3 -10.20 -13.03 15.65
C ALA A 3 -10.65 -11.88 16.57
N LEU A 4 -11.86 -11.37 16.39
CA LEU A 4 -12.44 -10.27 17.17
C LEU A 4 -13.59 -10.74 18.08
N ALA A 5 -13.82 -12.06 18.17
CA ALA A 5 -14.91 -12.60 18.97
C ALA A 5 -14.74 -12.26 20.46
N GLY A 6 -15.76 -11.66 21.07
CA GLY A 6 -15.75 -11.28 22.49
C GLY A 6 -15.10 -9.94 22.82
N VAL A 7 -14.55 -9.22 21.83
CA VAL A 7 -14.03 -7.87 22.04
C VAL A 7 -15.18 -6.86 21.88
N THR A 8 -15.53 -6.15 22.95
CA THR A 8 -16.53 -5.08 22.97
C THR A 8 -15.88 -3.71 22.82
N ASP A 9 -16.60 -2.71 22.27
CA ASP A 9 -16.14 -1.32 22.11
C ASP A 9 -14.79 -1.15 21.39
N ILE A 10 -14.55 -1.93 20.33
CA ILE A 10 -13.31 -1.81 19.54
C ILE A 10 -13.35 -0.56 18.62
N ASP A 11 -12.44 0.39 18.83
CA ASP A 11 -12.13 1.45 17.84
C ASP A 11 -11.16 0.88 16.79
N LEU A 12 -11.66 -0.05 15.97
CA LEU A 12 -10.85 -0.69 14.94
C LEU A 12 -10.52 0.31 13.83
N THR A 13 -9.23 0.41 13.50
CA THR A 13 -8.75 1.30 12.44
C THR A 13 -7.97 0.55 11.38
N VAL A 14 -8.03 1.05 10.14
CA VAL A 14 -7.31 0.49 8.99
C VAL A 14 -6.52 1.58 8.28
N GLU A 15 -5.25 1.28 7.97
CA GLU A 15 -4.36 2.11 7.16
C GLU A 15 -4.01 1.37 5.87
N LEU A 16 -4.22 2.01 4.73
CA LEU A 16 -3.98 1.41 3.41
C LEU A 16 -2.74 2.02 2.79
N ILE A 17 -1.68 1.22 2.66
CA ILE A 17 -0.39 1.64 2.12
C ILE A 17 -0.06 0.80 0.90
N THR A 18 0.07 1.45 -0.25
CA THR A 18 0.47 0.79 -1.48
C THR A 18 1.98 0.63 -1.59
N HIS A 19 2.40 -0.41 -2.33
CA HIS A 19 3.80 -0.62 -2.62
C HIS A 19 4.39 0.60 -3.36
N ARG A 20 5.51 1.07 -2.83
CA ARG A 20 6.30 2.16 -3.39
C ARG A 20 7.77 1.87 -3.17
N PHE A 21 8.62 2.44 -4.03
CA PHE A 21 10.06 2.29 -3.87
C PHE A 21 10.83 3.52 -4.35
N THR A 22 12.07 3.65 -3.91
CA THR A 22 13.06 4.60 -4.42
C THR A 22 14.15 3.83 -5.19
N PRO A 23 14.93 4.49 -6.07
CA PRO A 23 16.10 3.87 -6.68
C PRO A 23 17.04 3.23 -5.65
N GLY A 24 17.25 3.91 -4.51
CA GLY A 24 18.07 3.40 -3.42
C GLY A 24 17.54 2.09 -2.84
N SER A 25 16.25 2.01 -2.52
CA SER A 25 15.65 0.77 -1.98
C SER A 25 15.69 -0.39 -2.99
N LYS A 26 15.59 -0.09 -4.29
CA LYS A 26 15.73 -1.09 -5.36
C LYS A 26 17.14 -1.66 -5.40
N ASN A 27 18.15 -0.81 -5.37
CA ASN A 27 19.55 -1.23 -5.37
C ASN A 27 19.88 -2.07 -4.12
N VAL A 28 19.38 -1.66 -2.95
CA VAL A 28 19.52 -2.45 -1.71
C VAL A 28 18.88 -3.83 -1.84
N LEU A 29 17.63 -3.90 -2.33
CA LEU A 29 16.94 -5.18 -2.50
C LEU A 29 17.70 -6.09 -3.47
N GLN A 30 18.13 -5.58 -4.62
CA GLN A 30 18.86 -6.37 -5.62
C GLN A 30 20.23 -6.83 -5.12
N GLY A 31 20.88 -6.07 -4.25
CA GLY A 31 22.14 -6.46 -3.61
C GLY A 31 21.98 -7.60 -2.61
N TRP A 32 20.89 -7.61 -1.84
CA TRP A 32 20.63 -8.66 -0.85
C TRP A 32 19.95 -9.89 -1.45
N TYR A 33 19.07 -9.69 -2.42
CA TYR A 33 18.21 -10.71 -3.02
C TYR A 33 18.21 -10.57 -4.56
N PRO A 34 19.26 -11.04 -5.25
CA PRO A 34 19.38 -10.92 -6.70
C PRO A 34 18.24 -11.63 -7.47
N GLY A 35 17.66 -12.68 -6.86
CA GLY A 35 16.53 -13.45 -7.41
C GLY A 35 15.16 -13.02 -6.85
N SER A 36 15.03 -11.80 -6.32
CA SER A 36 13.75 -11.31 -5.81
C SER A 36 12.75 -11.06 -6.95
N ASP A 37 11.58 -11.68 -6.86
CA ASP A 37 10.46 -11.47 -7.79
C ASP A 37 9.61 -10.21 -7.48
N LEU A 38 10.02 -9.40 -6.48
CA LEU A 38 9.29 -8.17 -6.14
C LEU A 38 9.30 -7.15 -7.30
N PRO A 39 8.14 -6.73 -7.85
CA PRO A 39 8.11 -5.84 -9.02
C PRO A 39 8.56 -4.40 -8.72
N MET A 40 9.76 -4.04 -9.21
CA MET A 40 10.38 -2.71 -9.05
C MET A 40 10.82 -2.07 -10.39
N THR A 41 10.08 -2.35 -11.47
CA THR A 41 10.32 -1.75 -12.79
C THR A 41 9.81 -0.31 -12.83
N GLU A 42 10.69 0.65 -13.12
CA GLU A 42 10.36 2.09 -13.06
C GLU A 42 9.39 2.53 -14.17
N THR A 43 9.47 1.90 -15.35
CA THR A 43 8.59 2.20 -16.50
C THR A 43 7.14 1.76 -16.27
N GLU A 44 6.91 0.84 -15.34
CA GLU A 44 5.58 0.36 -14.93
C GLU A 44 4.98 1.19 -13.77
N ARG A 45 5.62 2.31 -13.43
CA ARG A 45 5.32 3.10 -12.23
C ARG A 45 5.15 4.58 -12.58
N SER A 46 4.40 5.27 -11.74
CA SER A 46 4.37 6.73 -11.74
C SER A 46 5.50 7.28 -10.87
N ARG A 47 6.36 8.11 -11.47
CA ARG A 47 7.40 8.86 -10.76
C ARG A 47 6.79 10.02 -9.98
N LYS A 48 7.16 10.16 -8.70
CA LYS A 48 6.74 11.27 -7.82
C LYS A 48 7.96 11.89 -7.15
N LEU A 49 7.99 13.22 -7.11
CA LEU A 49 8.97 13.97 -6.32
C LEU A 49 8.45 14.12 -4.89
N THR A 50 9.35 14.02 -3.91
CA THR A 50 9.06 14.35 -2.52
C THR A 50 9.33 15.84 -2.27
N LYS A 51 8.87 16.33 -1.11
CA LYS A 51 9.14 17.70 -0.65
C LYS A 51 10.62 18.05 -0.61
N PHE A 52 11.50 17.06 -0.41
CA PHE A 52 12.94 17.24 -0.27
C PHE A 52 13.70 16.92 -1.57
N GLY A 53 13.01 16.81 -2.71
CA GLY A 53 13.62 16.59 -4.02
C GLY A 53 13.97 15.13 -4.33
N SER A 54 13.73 14.20 -3.41
CA SER A 54 13.94 12.77 -3.67
C SER A 54 12.82 12.19 -4.55
N VAL A 55 13.12 11.07 -5.22
CA VAL A 55 12.19 10.39 -6.13
C VAL A 55 11.64 9.14 -5.48
N LYS A 56 10.33 8.92 -5.65
CA LYS A 56 9.68 7.63 -5.40
C LYS A 56 8.85 7.19 -6.59
N TYR A 57 8.67 5.89 -6.71
CA TYR A 57 7.84 5.22 -7.70
C TYR A 57 6.63 4.61 -7.00
N VAL A 58 5.44 4.91 -7.51
CA VAL A 58 4.15 4.39 -7.03
C VAL A 58 3.40 3.75 -8.19
N PHE A 59 2.32 3.01 -7.93
CA PHE A 59 1.49 2.49 -9.01
C PHE A 59 0.88 3.60 -9.88
N PRO A 60 0.55 3.31 -11.16
CA PRO A 60 -0.19 4.22 -12.02
C PRO A 60 -1.51 4.66 -11.39
N ARG A 61 -1.97 5.87 -11.77
CA ARG A 61 -3.18 6.49 -11.19
C ARG A 61 -4.40 5.59 -11.27
N ASP A 62 -4.65 4.97 -12.42
CA ASP A 62 -5.85 4.18 -12.65
C ASP A 62 -5.84 2.92 -11.78
N LEU A 63 -4.69 2.24 -11.68
CA LEU A 63 -4.52 1.09 -10.78
C LEU A 63 -4.70 1.49 -9.32
N MET A 64 -4.11 2.62 -8.89
CA MET A 64 -4.30 3.14 -7.53
C MET A 64 -5.78 3.39 -7.22
N GLN A 65 -6.53 3.94 -8.18
CA GLN A 65 -7.96 4.20 -8.02
C GLN A 65 -8.75 2.89 -7.91
N SER A 66 -8.47 1.91 -8.78
CA SER A 66 -9.12 0.59 -8.74
C SER A 66 -8.85 -0.13 -7.42
N MET A 67 -7.58 -0.14 -6.96
CA MET A 67 -7.22 -0.78 -5.69
C MET A 67 -7.90 -0.08 -4.50
N ARG A 68 -7.95 1.25 -4.50
CA ARG A 68 -8.61 2.01 -3.43
C ARG A 68 -10.09 1.64 -3.33
N THR A 69 -10.81 1.65 -4.45
CA THR A 69 -12.23 1.29 -4.50
C THR A 69 -12.44 -0.14 -4.01
N TYR A 70 -11.70 -1.11 -4.56
CA TYR A 70 -11.84 -2.51 -4.19
C TYR A 70 -11.57 -2.76 -2.70
N LEU A 71 -10.42 -2.31 -2.19
CA LEU A 71 -10.03 -2.56 -0.80
C LEU A 71 -10.93 -1.85 0.20
N THR A 72 -11.41 -0.65 -0.11
CA THR A 72 -12.37 0.06 0.74
C THR A 72 -13.67 -0.73 0.86
N GLU A 73 -14.12 -1.36 -0.23
CA GLU A 73 -15.38 -2.10 -0.28
C GLU A 73 -15.27 -3.42 0.47
N GLU A 74 -14.16 -4.14 0.30
CA GLU A 74 -13.86 -5.35 1.06
C GLU A 74 -13.78 -5.07 2.57
N ILE A 75 -13.17 -3.95 2.98
CA ILE A 75 -13.09 -3.55 4.39
C ILE A 75 -14.50 -3.25 4.92
N ARG A 76 -15.32 -2.50 4.18
CA ARG A 76 -16.69 -2.19 4.62
C ARG A 76 -17.54 -3.46 4.78
N SER A 77 -17.33 -4.44 3.91
CA SER A 77 -18.06 -5.72 3.97
C SER A 77 -17.56 -6.61 5.12
N GLY A 78 -16.24 -6.79 5.24
CA GLY A 78 -15.63 -7.71 6.20
C GLY A 78 -15.46 -7.16 7.61
N LEU A 79 -15.32 -5.83 7.74
CA LEU A 79 -15.02 -5.11 8.98
C LEU A 79 -15.89 -3.84 9.09
N PRO A 80 -17.23 -3.96 9.20
CA PRO A 80 -18.15 -2.82 9.11
C PRO A 80 -17.96 -1.75 10.19
N GLN A 81 -17.34 -2.10 11.33
CA GLN A 81 -17.04 -1.17 12.43
C GLN A 81 -15.69 -0.46 12.27
N ALA A 82 -14.88 -0.83 11.28
CA ALA A 82 -13.55 -0.27 11.11
C ALA A 82 -13.59 1.12 10.46
N ARG A 83 -12.80 2.07 10.98
CA ARG A 83 -12.50 3.32 10.29
C ARG A 83 -11.24 3.20 9.45
N ILE A 84 -11.37 3.52 8.16
CA ILE A 84 -10.21 3.74 7.31
C ILE A 84 -9.63 5.12 7.64
N LEU A 85 -8.39 5.16 8.12
CA LEU A 85 -7.71 6.40 8.48
C LEU A 85 -7.16 7.10 7.24
N TYR A 86 -6.43 6.37 6.40
CA TYR A 86 -5.85 6.93 5.18
C TYR A 86 -5.50 5.88 4.13
N TRP A 87 -5.28 6.39 2.91
CA TRP A 87 -4.78 5.68 1.73
C TRP A 87 -3.56 6.42 1.19
N THR A 88 -2.44 5.72 0.95
CA THR A 88 -1.20 6.34 0.43
C THR A 88 -0.39 5.48 -0.54
#